data_AF-B0DWF5-F1
#
_entry.id   AF-B0DWF5-F1
#
_cell.length_a   1.000
_cell.length_b   1.000
_cell.length_c   1.000
_cell.angle_alpha   90.00
_cell.angle_beta   90.00
_cell.angle_gamma   90.00
#
_symmetry.space_group_name_H-M   'P 1'
#
loop_
_entity.id
_entity.type
_entity.pdbx_description
1 polymer ?
#
loop_
_entity_poly.entity_id
_entity_poly.type
_entity_poly.pdbx_seq_one_letter_code
_entity_poly.pdbx_strand_id
1 'polypeptide(L)'
;PLRSRASTEELYTLLQKHRIPVNTTDTPDLCNFSFTASHRFLDPTTGEPTPLQVGVTTNGEGCRLASRITREVVAKLPKDVGCAVQSVGRMRRLAKSKAIDDTDADEVSAEDSGVLTPNRPVEEPTRQRLKWVAQVSEYWPLSKLATLSDEEMLELTADKPLNPPTIHSLSPTPKPGRIVLLGSGPGHPVLLTLLTHQILTTHADLVLADKLVPQGVLDLIPSKTELVIAKKFPGNADKSQEEMMHLAVQGAQKGLCVVRLKQGDPSIYARSSEEVLFFRARGYEPLVVPGISSALAGPTFGGIPLTHRGVAESVVVCTGVGRGGRGVQMPEYERGRTLVILMGVARLQRVVDALLVTPTHYPPYLPIAIIERASMPDQRVTSGTLSTIVQALEAGGPQRPPGMIVVGWS
;
A
#
# COMPACT_ATOMS: atom_id res chain seq x y z
N PRO A 1 59.56 5.86 -24.28
CA PRO A 1 60.37 5.94 -23.04
C PRO A 1 59.45 5.99 -21.81
N LEU A 2 59.59 5.02 -20.90
CA LEU A 2 58.91 5.07 -19.59
C LEU A 2 59.45 6.29 -18.83
N ARG A 3 58.56 7.14 -18.30
CA ARG A 3 58.99 8.28 -17.46
C ARG A 3 59.55 7.72 -16.14
N SER A 4 60.55 8.41 -15.58
CA SER A 4 61.03 8.07 -14.24
C SER A 4 59.94 8.35 -13.19
N ARG A 5 59.99 7.64 -12.05
CA ARG A 5 59.08 7.87 -10.92
C ARG A 5 59.14 9.33 -10.44
N ALA A 6 60.34 9.90 -10.33
CA ALA A 6 60.54 11.30 -9.95
C ALA A 6 59.84 12.29 -10.90
N SER A 7 59.93 12.07 -12.22
CA SER A 7 59.20 12.90 -13.20
C SER A 7 57.67 12.75 -13.06
N THR A 8 57.22 11.56 -12.66
CA THR A 8 55.79 11.28 -12.43
C THR A 8 55.27 11.95 -11.17
N GLU A 9 56.06 11.98 -10.08
CA GLU A 9 55.75 12.68 -8.83
C GLU A 9 55.71 14.20 -9.01
N GLU A 10 56.64 14.75 -9.79
CA GLU A 10 56.67 16.19 -10.12
C GLU A 10 55.41 16.60 -10.92
N LEU A 11 55.07 15.82 -11.97
CA LEU A 11 53.84 16.03 -12.72
C LEU A 11 52.59 15.86 -11.87
N TYR A 12 52.54 14.83 -11.02
CA TYR A 12 51.43 14.60 -10.12
C TYR A 12 51.21 15.79 -9.20
N THR A 13 52.28 16.32 -8.58
CA THR A 13 52.23 17.49 -7.69
C THR A 13 51.78 18.75 -8.43
N LEU A 14 52.31 18.98 -9.63
CA LEU A 14 51.93 20.11 -10.47
C LEU A 14 50.44 20.06 -10.86
N LEU A 15 49.96 18.91 -11.35
CA LEU A 15 48.58 18.71 -11.77
C LEU A 15 47.61 18.76 -10.57
N GLN A 16 48.00 18.19 -9.42
CA GLN A 16 47.29 18.34 -8.14
C GLN A 16 47.09 19.81 -7.77
N LYS A 17 48.15 20.64 -7.84
CA LYS A 17 48.07 22.08 -7.56
C LYS A 17 47.06 22.80 -8.47
N HIS A 18 46.94 22.36 -9.71
CA HIS A 18 45.97 22.89 -10.68
C HIS A 18 44.61 22.17 -10.67
N ARG A 19 44.38 21.24 -9.74
CA ARG A 19 43.16 20.42 -9.63
C ARG A 19 42.83 19.65 -10.92
N ILE A 20 43.86 19.23 -11.64
CA ILE A 20 43.74 18.41 -12.84
C ILE A 20 43.78 16.94 -12.40
N PRO A 21 42.77 16.11 -12.76
CA PRO A 21 42.81 14.68 -12.49
C PRO A 21 44.00 14.01 -13.18
N VAL A 22 44.68 13.12 -12.45
CA VAL A 22 45.86 12.38 -12.90
C VAL A 22 45.62 10.89 -12.70
N ASN A 23 45.82 10.12 -13.77
CA ASN A 23 45.93 8.68 -13.72
C ASN A 23 47.22 8.28 -14.43
N THR A 24 48.06 7.53 -13.73
CA THR A 24 49.30 6.95 -14.26
C THR A 24 49.06 5.46 -14.50
N THR A 25 49.69 4.91 -15.55
CA THR A 25 49.46 3.51 -15.94
C THR A 25 50.12 2.52 -14.97
N ASP A 26 51.29 2.86 -14.43
CA ASP A 26 52.16 1.92 -13.71
C ASP A 26 52.45 2.32 -12.24
N THR A 27 51.91 3.45 -11.75
CA THR A 27 52.12 3.94 -10.36
C THR A 27 50.79 4.32 -9.69
N PRO A 28 49.98 3.33 -9.25
CA PRO A 28 48.64 3.56 -8.69
C PRO A 28 48.60 4.52 -7.49
N ASP A 29 49.70 4.61 -6.74
CA ASP A 29 49.88 5.53 -5.61
C ASP A 29 49.92 7.01 -6.03
N LEU A 30 50.18 7.29 -7.30
CA LEU A 30 50.20 8.62 -7.92
C LEU A 30 48.99 8.86 -8.83
N CYS A 31 47.89 8.14 -8.57
CA CYS A 31 46.60 8.36 -9.21
C CYS A 31 45.64 9.07 -8.24
N ASN A 32 44.90 10.06 -8.74
CA ASN A 32 43.76 10.63 -8.02
C ASN A 32 42.40 10.18 -8.61
N PHE A 33 42.42 9.41 -9.70
CA PHE A 33 41.30 8.62 -10.20
C PHE A 33 41.82 7.37 -10.94
N SER A 34 40.97 6.38 -11.16
CA SER A 34 41.30 5.19 -11.96
C SER A 34 40.33 5.02 -13.12
N PHE A 35 40.82 4.55 -14.26
CA PHE A 35 39.94 4.14 -15.36
C PHE A 35 39.11 2.92 -14.97
N THR A 36 37.84 2.94 -15.36
CA THR A 36 36.93 1.82 -15.12
C THR A 36 37.09 0.76 -16.20
N ALA A 37 36.95 -0.51 -15.82
CA ALA A 37 36.60 -1.55 -16.76
C ALA A 37 35.18 -1.25 -17.26
N SER A 38 35.09 -0.76 -18.49
CA SER A 38 33.84 -0.26 -19.06
C SER A 38 33.23 -1.24 -20.06
N HIS A 39 31.90 -1.28 -20.08
CA HIS A 39 31.11 -1.99 -21.07
C HIS A 39 30.03 -1.05 -21.62
N ARG A 40 29.92 -0.98 -22.94
CA ARG A 40 28.87 -0.24 -23.64
C ARG A 40 27.90 -1.23 -24.25
N PHE A 41 26.63 -1.09 -23.90
CA PHE A 41 25.58 -1.98 -24.39
C PHE A 41 25.28 -1.67 -25.85
N LEU A 42 25.07 -2.71 -26.65
CA LEU A 42 24.65 -2.61 -28.05
C LEU A 42 23.15 -2.88 -28.17
N ASP A 43 22.52 -2.25 -29.14
CA ASP A 43 21.14 -2.56 -29.50
C ASP A 43 21.10 -3.96 -30.15
N PRO A 44 20.27 -4.89 -29.64
CA PRO A 44 20.25 -6.27 -30.14
C PRO A 44 19.69 -6.40 -31.56
N THR A 45 18.95 -5.40 -32.05
CA THR A 45 18.33 -5.39 -33.38
C THR A 45 19.25 -4.74 -34.41
N THR A 46 19.82 -3.59 -34.07
CA THR A 46 20.63 -2.79 -35.01
C THR A 46 22.13 -3.02 -34.88
N GLY A 47 22.60 -3.55 -33.73
CA GLY A 47 24.02 -3.69 -33.41
C GLY A 47 24.71 -2.39 -33.01
N GLU A 48 23.99 -1.26 -33.01
CA GLU A 48 24.54 0.06 -32.75
C GLU A 48 24.80 0.31 -31.24
N PRO A 49 25.82 1.10 -30.88
CA PRO A 49 26.10 1.41 -29.49
C PRO A 49 25.00 2.26 -28.82
N THR A 50 24.41 1.74 -27.75
CA THR A 50 23.40 2.48 -26.96
C THR A 50 24.05 3.55 -26.05
N PRO A 51 23.26 4.45 -25.46
CA PRO A 51 23.74 5.42 -24.47
C PRO A 51 24.14 4.80 -23.13
N LEU A 52 23.75 3.55 -22.85
CA LEU A 52 24.05 2.91 -21.57
C LEU A 52 25.49 2.41 -21.54
N GLN A 53 26.20 2.81 -20.48
CA GLN A 53 27.53 2.34 -20.16
C GLN A 53 27.59 1.95 -18.68
N VAL A 54 28.30 0.87 -18.38
CA VAL A 54 28.62 0.46 -17.02
C VAL A 54 30.13 0.43 -16.89
N GLY A 55 30.65 1.03 -15.83
CA GLY A 55 32.07 1.03 -15.48
C GLY A 55 32.28 0.49 -14.08
N VAL A 56 33.19 -0.47 -13.92
CA VAL A 56 33.61 -0.97 -12.60
C VAL A 56 35.08 -0.64 -12.37
N THR A 57 35.42 -0.12 -11.20
CA THR A 57 36.80 0.10 -10.74
C THR A 57 37.03 -0.61 -9.41
N THR A 58 38.25 -1.06 -9.18
CA THR A 58 38.74 -1.54 -7.88
C THR A 58 39.84 -0.62 -7.34
N ASN A 59 39.90 0.63 -7.83
CA ASN A 59 40.90 1.65 -7.45
C ASN A 59 42.35 1.14 -7.55
N GLY A 60 42.67 0.39 -8.61
CA GLY A 60 44.02 -0.14 -8.85
C GLY A 60 44.33 -1.48 -8.16
N GLU A 61 43.56 -1.89 -7.15
CA GLU A 61 43.82 -3.10 -6.34
C GLU A 61 43.53 -4.44 -7.08
N GLY A 62 43.02 -4.40 -8.31
CA GLY A 62 42.51 -5.61 -8.96
C GLY A 62 41.91 -5.41 -10.35
N CYS A 63 42.67 -4.92 -11.32
CA CYS A 63 42.18 -4.63 -12.68
C CYS A 63 41.49 -5.83 -13.37
N ARG A 64 41.99 -7.06 -13.16
CA ARG A 64 41.37 -8.29 -13.68
C ARG A 64 40.05 -8.61 -12.98
N LEU A 65 39.96 -8.32 -11.69
CA LEU A 65 38.74 -8.50 -10.91
C LEU A 65 37.67 -7.49 -11.34
N ALA A 66 38.04 -6.22 -11.58
CA ALA A 66 37.15 -5.21 -12.14
C ALA A 66 36.52 -5.67 -13.48
N SER A 67 37.34 -6.24 -14.36
CA SER A 67 36.86 -6.79 -15.65
C SER A 67 35.94 -7.99 -15.48
N ARG A 68 36.21 -8.88 -14.50
CA ARG A 68 35.33 -10.01 -14.17
C ARG A 68 33.99 -9.53 -13.62
N ILE A 69 34.00 -8.62 -12.65
CA ILE A 69 32.78 -8.04 -12.06
C ILE A 69 31.94 -7.35 -13.14
N THR A 70 32.58 -6.60 -14.04
CA THR A 70 31.89 -5.96 -15.17
C THR A 70 31.13 -6.99 -16.01
N ARG A 71 31.74 -8.13 -16.35
CA ARG A 71 31.07 -9.20 -17.10
C ARG A 71 29.89 -9.82 -16.34
N GLU A 72 30.04 -10.05 -15.03
CA GLU A 72 28.95 -10.58 -14.19
C GLU A 72 27.75 -9.61 -14.10
N VAL A 73 28.02 -8.31 -13.97
CA VAL A 73 26.98 -7.28 -13.97
C VAL A 73 26.26 -7.23 -15.32
N VAL A 74 27.02 -7.23 -16.42
CA VAL A 74 26.47 -7.23 -17.78
C VAL A 74 25.62 -8.48 -18.04
N ALA A 75 26.05 -9.66 -17.58
CA ALA A 75 25.34 -10.90 -17.79
C ALA A 75 23.99 -11.00 -17.04
N LYS A 76 23.83 -10.25 -15.94
CA LYS A 76 22.58 -10.20 -15.15
C LYS A 76 21.56 -9.20 -15.67
N LEU A 77 21.99 -8.25 -16.51
CA LEU A 77 21.09 -7.26 -17.08
C LEU A 77 20.38 -7.82 -18.34
N PRO A 78 19.13 -7.43 -18.59
CA PRO A 78 18.45 -7.76 -19.84
C PRO A 78 19.24 -7.28 -21.06
N LYS A 79 19.24 -8.05 -22.16
CA LYS A 79 20.02 -7.70 -23.38
C LYS A 79 19.57 -6.38 -24.02
N ASP A 80 18.31 -6.02 -23.82
CA ASP A 80 17.62 -4.85 -24.35
C ASP A 80 17.63 -3.65 -23.39
N VAL A 81 18.34 -3.73 -22.27
CA VAL A 81 18.42 -2.64 -21.27
C VAL A 81 18.93 -1.33 -21.87
N GLY A 82 19.81 -1.40 -22.87
CA GLY A 82 20.29 -0.22 -23.59
C GLY A 82 19.18 0.48 -24.38
N CYS A 83 18.26 -0.29 -24.99
CA CYS A 83 17.09 0.23 -25.70
C CYS A 83 16.10 0.88 -24.71
N ALA A 84 15.90 0.31 -23.53
CA ALA A 84 15.09 0.93 -22.47
C ALA A 84 15.58 2.34 -22.11
N VAL A 85 16.91 2.51 -21.96
CA VAL A 85 17.52 3.83 -21.70
C VAL A 85 17.30 4.80 -22.86
N GLN A 86 17.39 4.32 -24.11
CA GLN A 86 17.08 5.14 -25.28
C GLN A 86 15.61 5.59 -25.30
N SER A 87 14.67 4.68 -25.04
CA SER A 87 13.24 4.96 -24.98
C SER A 87 12.91 6.01 -23.91
N VAL A 88 13.44 5.87 -22.69
CA VAL A 88 13.28 6.88 -21.63
C VAL A 88 13.88 8.22 -22.04
N GLY A 89 15.05 8.21 -22.69
CA GLY A 89 15.66 9.42 -23.25
C GLY A 89 14.80 10.10 -24.32
N ARG A 90 14.15 9.33 -25.19
CA ARG A 90 13.19 9.83 -26.19
C ARG A 90 11.94 10.40 -25.54
N MET A 91 11.31 9.68 -24.61
CA MET A 91 10.15 10.18 -23.84
C MET A 91 10.46 11.50 -23.11
N ARG A 92 11.65 11.64 -22.53
CA ARG A 92 12.06 12.88 -21.87
C ARG A 92 12.21 14.05 -22.85
N ARG A 93 12.66 13.80 -24.09
CA ARG A 93 12.72 14.82 -25.15
C ARG A 93 11.31 15.20 -25.62
N LEU A 94 10.44 14.22 -25.88
CA LEU A 94 9.05 14.44 -26.26
C LEU A 94 8.27 15.25 -25.21
N ALA A 95 8.46 14.93 -23.94
CA ALA A 95 7.87 15.69 -22.83
C ALA A 95 8.31 17.16 -22.78
N LYS A 96 9.52 17.47 -23.29
CA LYS A 96 10.06 18.84 -23.36
C LYS A 96 9.72 19.56 -24.67
N SER A 97 9.66 18.87 -25.81
CA SER A 97 9.41 19.50 -27.11
C SER A 97 7.97 19.96 -27.29
N LYS A 98 7.00 19.21 -26.74
CA LYS A 98 5.58 19.64 -26.70
C LYS A 98 5.31 20.91 -25.86
N ALA A 99 6.31 21.44 -25.16
CA ALA A 99 6.19 22.73 -24.47
C ALA A 99 6.45 23.92 -25.42
N ILE A 100 7.09 23.67 -26.57
CA ILE A 100 7.50 24.71 -27.53
C ILE A 100 6.42 24.90 -28.60
N ASP A 101 5.70 23.85 -29.00
CA ASP A 101 4.58 23.93 -29.95
C ASP A 101 3.35 24.66 -29.38
N ASP A 102 3.17 24.72 -28.05
CA ASP A 102 2.08 25.48 -27.41
C ASP A 102 2.33 27.00 -27.42
N THR A 103 3.50 27.47 -27.92
CA THR A 103 3.89 28.88 -27.92
C THR A 103 3.92 29.58 -29.30
N ASP A 104 3.63 28.89 -30.41
CA ASP A 104 3.63 29.52 -31.75
C ASP A 104 2.24 29.98 -32.22
N ALA A 105 1.51 30.71 -31.36
CA ALA A 105 0.34 31.48 -31.78
C ALA A 105 0.45 32.99 -31.54
N ASP A 106 1.31 33.49 -30.66
CA ASP A 106 1.51 34.93 -30.47
C ASP A 106 2.88 35.20 -29.83
N GLU A 107 3.88 35.55 -30.62
CA GLU A 107 4.70 36.76 -30.47
C GLU A 107 5.94 36.72 -31.36
N VAL A 108 5.96 37.68 -32.29
CA VAL A 108 7.14 38.03 -33.08
C VAL A 108 8.04 38.92 -32.22
N SER A 109 9.35 38.67 -32.32
CA SER A 109 10.49 39.52 -31.93
C SER A 109 10.97 39.46 -30.47
N ALA A 110 12.20 38.99 -30.27
CA ALA A 110 13.35 39.86 -30.04
C ALA A 110 14.63 39.01 -29.90
N GLU A 111 15.69 39.47 -30.54
CA GLU A 111 17.06 38.99 -30.37
C GLU A 111 17.50 39.16 -28.91
N ASP A 112 18.01 38.10 -28.26
CA ASP A 112 19.10 38.28 -27.29
C ASP A 112 19.97 37.02 -27.16
N SER A 113 21.24 37.23 -27.48
CA SER A 113 22.36 36.33 -27.28
C SER A 113 22.67 36.17 -25.79
N GLY A 114 22.18 35.08 -25.17
CA GLY A 114 22.43 34.77 -23.76
C GLY A 114 22.79 33.31 -23.53
N VAL A 115 23.94 33.09 -22.88
CA VAL A 115 24.52 31.78 -22.51
C VAL A 115 23.49 30.84 -21.87
N LEU A 116 23.39 29.62 -22.42
CA LEU A 116 22.59 28.51 -21.91
C LEU A 116 22.98 28.14 -20.47
N THR A 117 22.21 28.61 -19.48
CA THR A 117 22.25 28.10 -18.11
C THR A 117 21.09 27.12 -17.87
N PRO A 118 21.27 26.03 -17.10
CA PRO A 118 20.28 24.93 -17.01
C PRO A 118 19.01 25.24 -16.20
N ASN A 119 18.89 26.45 -15.65
CA ASN A 119 17.82 26.81 -14.73
C ASN A 119 16.88 27.84 -15.36
N ARG A 120 16.09 27.42 -16.34
CA ARG A 120 14.78 28.06 -16.59
C ARG A 120 13.71 27.34 -15.75
N PRO A 121 12.75 28.06 -15.14
CA PRO A 121 11.60 27.42 -14.51
C PRO A 121 10.89 26.56 -15.56
N VAL A 122 10.80 25.26 -15.31
CA VAL A 122 10.03 24.37 -16.18
C VAL A 122 8.55 24.65 -15.90
N GLU A 123 7.80 25.02 -16.93
CA GLU A 123 6.36 25.24 -16.85
C GLU A 123 5.63 24.04 -16.24
N GLU A 124 4.51 24.31 -15.56
CA GLU A 124 3.78 23.33 -14.78
C GLU A 124 3.36 22.07 -15.55
N PRO A 125 2.88 22.15 -16.82
CA PRO A 125 2.54 20.98 -17.64
C PRO A 125 3.78 20.14 -17.98
N THR A 126 4.87 20.79 -18.39
CA THR A 126 6.14 20.14 -18.70
C THR A 126 6.75 19.45 -17.48
N ARG A 127 6.62 20.07 -16.30
CA ARG A 127 7.03 19.48 -15.02
C ARG A 127 6.23 18.23 -14.69
N GLN A 128 4.93 18.21 -15.01
CA GLN A 128 4.06 17.06 -14.81
C GLN A 128 4.40 15.91 -15.77
N ARG A 129 4.62 16.20 -17.06
CA ARG A 129 5.07 15.21 -18.06
C ARG A 129 6.43 14.60 -17.67
N LEU A 130 7.37 15.39 -17.18
CA LEU A 130 8.68 14.89 -16.71
C LEU A 130 8.58 14.02 -15.44
N LYS A 131 7.67 14.34 -14.50
CA LYS A 131 7.38 13.48 -13.35
C LYS A 131 6.84 12.11 -13.79
N TRP A 132 6.03 12.07 -14.83
CA TRP A 132 5.54 10.80 -15.37
C TRP A 132 6.66 9.92 -15.92
N VAL A 133 7.51 10.51 -16.77
CA VAL A 133 8.63 9.78 -17.37
C VAL A 133 9.53 9.19 -16.27
N ALA A 134 9.71 9.90 -15.16
CA ALA A 134 10.41 9.38 -13.98
C ALA A 134 9.71 8.17 -13.35
N GLN A 135 8.39 8.25 -13.09
CA GLN A 135 7.62 7.12 -12.54
C GLN A 135 7.62 5.91 -13.46
N VAL A 136 7.39 6.10 -14.77
CA VAL A 136 7.44 5.02 -15.76
C VAL A 136 8.82 4.37 -15.77
N SER A 137 9.90 5.17 -15.71
CA SER A 137 11.26 4.63 -15.67
C SER A 137 11.59 3.85 -14.39
N GLU A 138 10.88 4.11 -13.29
CA GLU A 138 11.14 3.49 -11.99
C GLU A 138 10.32 2.21 -11.78
N TYR A 139 9.06 2.18 -12.22
CA TYR A 139 8.13 1.10 -11.90
C TYR A 139 7.88 0.12 -13.06
N TRP A 140 8.20 0.47 -14.31
CA TRP A 140 7.96 -0.45 -15.43
C TRP A 140 9.12 -1.43 -15.64
N PRO A 141 8.84 -2.69 -16.02
CA PRO A 141 9.88 -3.64 -16.40
C PRO A 141 10.75 -3.09 -17.56
N LEU A 142 12.07 -3.31 -17.48
CA LEU A 142 13.02 -2.84 -18.49
C LEU A 142 12.70 -3.34 -19.91
N SER A 143 12.25 -4.59 -20.03
CA SER A 143 11.84 -5.18 -21.33
C SER A 143 10.63 -4.48 -21.95
N LYS A 144 9.71 -3.99 -21.10
CA LYS A 144 8.57 -3.20 -21.57
C LYS A 144 9.03 -1.82 -22.04
N LEU A 145 9.95 -1.18 -21.32
CA LEU A 145 10.51 0.11 -21.73
C LEU A 145 11.31 0.01 -23.04
N ALA A 146 12.00 -1.10 -23.26
CA ALA A 146 12.78 -1.35 -24.47
C ALA A 146 11.92 -1.52 -25.74
N THR A 147 10.67 -1.94 -25.59
CA THR A 147 9.75 -2.28 -26.70
C THR A 147 8.73 -1.20 -27.02
N LEU A 148 8.76 -0.07 -26.30
CA LEU A 148 7.87 1.06 -26.53
C LEU A 148 8.01 1.62 -27.96
N SER A 149 6.89 1.70 -28.66
CA SER A 149 6.77 2.40 -29.94
C SER A 149 6.70 3.93 -29.76
N ASP A 150 7.01 4.67 -30.83
CA ASP A 150 6.94 6.14 -30.79
C ASP A 150 5.49 6.63 -30.52
N GLU A 151 4.47 5.89 -30.98
CA GLU A 151 3.05 6.16 -30.69
C GLU A 151 2.71 5.99 -29.20
N GLU A 152 3.15 4.88 -28.60
CA GLU A 152 2.95 4.65 -27.15
C GLU A 152 3.71 5.67 -26.31
N MET A 153 4.91 6.07 -26.71
CA MET A 153 5.66 7.14 -26.02
C MET A 153 4.94 8.48 -26.10
N LEU A 154 4.34 8.82 -27.25
CA LEU A 154 3.53 10.02 -27.44
C LEU A 154 2.25 10.00 -26.60
N GLU A 155 1.61 8.83 -26.48
CA GLU A 155 0.43 8.65 -25.65
C GLU A 155 0.76 8.75 -24.15
N LEU A 156 1.88 8.16 -23.73
CA LEU A 156 2.34 8.20 -22.34
C LEU A 156 2.77 9.62 -21.95
N THR A 157 3.30 10.41 -22.87
CA THR A 157 3.72 11.79 -22.63
C THR A 157 2.61 12.82 -22.92
N ALA A 158 1.41 12.37 -23.31
CA ALA A 158 0.24 13.24 -23.45
C ALA A 158 -0.21 13.77 -22.08
N ASP A 159 -0.88 14.94 -22.08
CA ASP A 159 -1.51 15.51 -20.88
C ASP A 159 -2.71 14.66 -20.46
N LYS A 160 -2.41 13.49 -19.90
CA LYS A 160 -3.36 12.70 -19.15
C LYS A 160 -3.18 13.06 -17.68
N PRO A 161 -4.26 13.39 -16.94
CA PRO A 161 -4.18 13.55 -15.50
C PRO A 161 -3.66 12.24 -14.90
N LEU A 162 -2.53 12.37 -14.24
CA LEU A 162 -1.56 11.30 -14.11
C LEU A 162 -1.64 10.72 -12.69
N ASN A 163 -2.32 9.59 -12.60
CA ASN A 163 -2.95 9.00 -11.42
C ASN A 163 -4.16 9.86 -10.94
N PRO A 164 -5.34 9.25 -10.68
CA PRO A 164 -6.14 9.83 -9.62
C PRO A 164 -5.19 9.92 -8.41
N PRO A 165 -5.16 11.00 -7.62
CA PRO A 165 -4.53 10.91 -6.31
C PRO A 165 -4.99 9.60 -5.67
N THR A 166 -4.14 8.94 -4.86
CA THR A 166 -4.63 7.81 -4.06
C THR A 166 -6.01 8.19 -3.56
N ILE A 167 -7.03 7.34 -3.70
CA ILE A 167 -8.40 7.74 -3.30
C ILE A 167 -8.42 8.27 -1.85
N HIS A 168 -7.41 7.90 -1.06
CA HIS A 168 -7.09 8.35 0.29
C HIS A 168 -6.45 9.75 0.41
N SER A 169 -6.15 10.44 -0.68
CA SER A 169 -5.76 11.83 -0.65
C SER A 169 -6.95 12.65 -0.20
N LEU A 170 -6.73 13.47 0.83
CA LEU A 170 -7.77 14.32 1.41
C LEU A 170 -8.07 15.56 0.57
N SER A 171 -7.46 15.68 -0.63
CA SER A 171 -7.70 16.79 -1.55
C SER A 171 -9.20 16.96 -1.81
N PRO A 172 -9.73 18.19 -1.74
CA PRO A 172 -11.13 18.45 -2.00
C PRO A 172 -11.46 18.02 -3.44
N THR A 173 -12.43 17.13 -3.60
CA THR A 173 -12.96 16.80 -4.92
C THR A 173 -14.01 17.84 -5.31
N PRO A 174 -14.11 18.23 -6.60
CA PRO A 174 -15.00 19.32 -7.03
C PRO A 174 -16.50 19.04 -6.95
N LYS A 175 -16.94 17.86 -6.48
CA LYS A 175 -18.37 17.49 -6.42
C LYS A 175 -19.02 17.99 -5.11
N PRO A 176 -20.33 18.30 -5.11
CA PRO A 176 -21.04 18.61 -3.89
C PRO A 176 -21.18 17.32 -3.06
N GLY A 177 -20.44 17.26 -1.94
CA GLY A 177 -20.52 16.21 -0.92
C GLY A 177 -19.71 14.95 -1.22
N ARG A 178 -19.28 14.27 -0.16
CA ARG A 178 -18.47 13.05 -0.23
C ARG A 178 -18.87 12.04 0.84
N ILE A 179 -18.70 10.75 0.55
CA ILE A 179 -18.95 9.66 1.48
C ILE A 179 -17.62 8.95 1.77
N VAL A 180 -17.34 8.72 3.05
CA VAL A 180 -16.12 8.06 3.51
C VAL A 180 -16.49 6.92 4.45
N LEU A 181 -16.04 5.70 4.19
CA LEU A 181 -16.20 4.55 5.07
C LEU A 181 -14.92 4.40 5.90
N LEU A 182 -15.03 4.51 7.22
CA LEU A 182 -13.88 4.46 8.13
C LEU A 182 -13.93 3.21 9.02
N GLY A 183 -12.79 2.54 9.16
CA GLY A 183 -12.58 1.51 10.18
C GLY A 183 -12.21 2.11 11.53
N SER A 184 -12.98 1.80 12.57
CA SER A 184 -12.76 2.30 13.93
C SER A 184 -11.77 1.48 14.76
N GLY A 185 -11.26 0.37 14.22
CA GLY A 185 -10.44 -0.56 14.99
C GLY A 185 -11.27 -1.45 15.95
N PRO A 186 -10.61 -2.28 16.78
CA PRO A 186 -11.28 -3.30 17.59
C PRO A 186 -12.00 -2.75 18.83
N GLY A 187 -11.56 -1.60 19.35
CA GLY A 187 -12.01 -1.10 20.65
C GLY A 187 -11.38 0.25 21.02
N HIS A 188 -10.11 0.19 21.41
CA HIS A 188 -9.40 1.32 21.99
C HIS A 188 -9.21 2.48 20.98
N PRO A 189 -9.48 3.75 21.36
CA PRO A 189 -9.39 4.88 20.42
C PRO A 189 -8.01 5.11 19.80
N VAL A 190 -6.94 4.77 20.51
CA VAL A 190 -5.55 4.86 20.02
C VAL A 190 -5.26 3.87 18.87
N LEU A 191 -6.14 2.89 18.63
CA LEU A 191 -6.02 1.95 17.51
C LEU A 191 -6.69 2.46 16.23
N LEU A 192 -7.21 3.68 16.23
CA LEU A 192 -7.57 4.37 15.00
C LEU A 192 -6.33 4.62 14.15
N THR A 193 -6.45 4.45 12.85
CA THR A 193 -5.42 4.95 11.93
C THR A 193 -5.41 6.48 12.00
N LEU A 194 -4.25 7.10 11.76
CA LEU A 194 -4.12 8.55 11.74
C LEU A 194 -5.10 9.19 10.73
N LEU A 195 -5.31 8.53 9.60
CA LEU A 195 -6.26 8.98 8.58
C LEU A 195 -7.71 8.92 9.08
N THR A 196 -8.13 7.81 9.70
CA THR A 196 -9.47 7.73 10.30
C THR A 196 -9.66 8.80 11.35
N HIS A 197 -8.69 8.98 12.25
CA HIS A 197 -8.75 10.01 13.29
C HIS A 197 -8.91 11.41 12.67
N GLN A 198 -8.04 11.79 11.73
CA GLN A 198 -8.08 13.10 11.08
C GLN A 198 -9.42 13.36 10.36
N ILE A 199 -9.94 12.37 9.62
CA ILE A 199 -11.23 12.53 8.92
C ILE A 199 -12.36 12.70 9.94
N LEU A 200 -12.38 11.86 10.98
CA LEU A 200 -13.42 11.88 12.00
C LEU A 200 -13.43 13.18 12.80
N THR A 201 -12.27 13.74 13.14
CA THR A 201 -12.16 14.93 14.00
C THR A 201 -12.22 16.26 13.25
N THR A 202 -11.76 16.28 12.00
CA THR A 202 -11.49 17.56 11.30
C THR A 202 -12.36 17.75 10.07
N HIS A 203 -12.80 16.67 9.42
CA HIS A 203 -13.45 16.75 8.13
C HIS A 203 -14.89 16.28 8.09
N ALA A 204 -15.36 15.53 9.10
CA ALA A 204 -16.72 15.01 9.13
C ALA A 204 -17.73 16.11 9.43
N ASP A 205 -18.82 16.16 8.64
CA ASP A 205 -20.00 16.99 8.94
C ASP A 205 -21.12 16.14 9.54
N LEU A 206 -21.25 14.89 9.07
CA LEU A 206 -22.21 13.89 9.52
C LEU A 206 -21.51 12.55 9.73
N VAL A 207 -21.67 11.96 10.92
CA VAL A 207 -21.14 10.63 11.25
C VAL A 207 -22.29 9.64 11.43
N LEU A 208 -22.28 8.60 10.60
CA LEU A 208 -23.20 7.46 10.65
C LEU A 208 -22.46 6.24 11.23
N ALA A 209 -22.59 6.03 12.54
CA ALA A 209 -21.86 4.99 13.26
C ALA A 209 -22.64 3.67 13.38
N ASP A 210 -21.95 2.54 13.25
CA ASP A 210 -22.52 1.25 13.68
C ASP A 210 -22.70 1.21 15.20
N LYS A 211 -23.73 0.47 15.66
CA LYS A 211 -24.01 0.26 17.10
C LYS A 211 -22.81 -0.28 17.90
N LEU A 212 -21.92 -1.03 17.25
CA LEU A 212 -20.80 -1.67 17.92
C LEU A 212 -19.56 -0.77 18.04
N VAL A 213 -19.59 0.45 17.47
CA VAL A 213 -18.50 1.40 17.65
C VAL A 213 -18.40 1.78 19.14
N PRO A 214 -17.24 1.60 19.79
CA PRO A 214 -17.06 1.88 21.21
C PRO A 214 -17.23 3.36 21.56
N GLN A 215 -17.75 3.63 22.76
CA GLN A 215 -18.00 5.00 23.24
C GLN A 215 -16.75 5.88 23.19
N GLY A 216 -15.59 5.38 23.61
CA GLY A 216 -14.35 6.18 23.57
C GLY A 216 -13.92 6.63 22.17
N VAL A 217 -14.37 5.94 21.10
CA VAL A 217 -14.17 6.40 19.72
C VAL A 217 -15.20 7.48 19.35
N LEU A 218 -16.46 7.29 19.77
CA LEU A 218 -17.52 8.28 19.55
C LEU A 218 -17.23 9.60 20.27
N ASP A 219 -16.58 9.55 21.44
CA ASP A 219 -16.19 10.73 22.21
C ASP A 219 -15.13 11.61 21.51
N LEU A 220 -14.45 11.08 20.49
CA LEU A 220 -13.54 11.87 19.64
C LEU A 220 -14.27 12.75 18.63
N ILE A 221 -15.55 12.48 18.38
CA ILE A 221 -16.34 13.22 17.40
C ILE A 221 -16.62 14.61 17.97
N PRO A 222 -16.25 15.70 17.26
CA PRO A 222 -16.51 17.06 17.74
C PRO A 222 -18.00 17.28 17.97
N SER A 223 -18.36 18.00 19.04
CA SER A 223 -19.76 18.28 19.42
C SER A 223 -20.58 19.02 18.35
N LYS A 224 -19.91 19.72 17.42
CA LYS A 224 -20.52 20.38 16.26
C LYS A 224 -20.93 19.43 15.13
N THR A 225 -20.45 18.19 15.16
CA THR A 225 -20.67 17.18 14.12
C THR A 225 -21.91 16.38 14.45
N GLU A 226 -22.81 16.23 13.48
CA GLU A 226 -24.01 15.42 13.69
C GLU A 226 -23.64 13.93 13.79
N LEU A 227 -24.08 13.25 14.84
CA LEU A 227 -23.84 11.81 15.04
C LEU A 227 -25.17 11.04 15.03
N VAL A 228 -25.28 10.09 14.11
CA VAL A 228 -26.39 9.14 14.03
C VAL A 228 -25.86 7.73 14.26
N ILE A 229 -26.43 7.03 15.24
CA ILE A 229 -26.06 5.64 15.57
C ILE A 229 -27.11 4.69 15.01
N ALA A 230 -26.67 3.66 14.29
CA ALA A 230 -27.55 2.68 13.67
C ALA A 230 -28.40 1.92 14.72
N LYS A 231 -29.73 1.92 14.53
CA LYS A 231 -30.69 1.21 15.39
C LYS A 231 -30.79 -0.28 15.00
N LYS A 232 -29.73 -1.03 15.28
CA LYS A 232 -29.66 -2.49 15.02
C LYS A 232 -30.23 -3.29 16.19
N PHE A 233 -31.38 -3.93 15.95
CA PHE A 233 -31.99 -4.93 16.80
C PHE A 233 -31.99 -6.30 16.10
N PRO A 234 -32.02 -7.42 16.84
CA PRO A 234 -32.19 -8.74 16.24
C PRO A 234 -33.37 -8.77 15.27
N GLY A 235 -33.15 -9.20 14.02
CA GLY A 235 -34.18 -9.27 12.98
C GLY A 235 -34.36 -8.00 12.12
N ASN A 236 -33.73 -6.86 12.46
CA ASN A 236 -33.86 -5.60 11.72
C ASN A 236 -32.54 -5.12 11.06
N ALA A 237 -31.54 -5.99 10.97
CA ALA A 237 -30.19 -5.59 10.54
C ALA A 237 -30.15 -5.05 9.11
N ASP A 238 -30.90 -5.66 8.19
CA ASP A 238 -30.93 -5.25 6.77
C ASP A 238 -31.60 -3.88 6.58
N LYS A 239 -32.77 -3.67 7.20
CA LYS A 239 -33.47 -2.38 7.16
C LYS A 239 -32.62 -1.26 7.77
N SER A 240 -31.95 -1.53 8.89
CA SER A 240 -31.05 -0.54 9.51
C SER A 240 -29.84 -0.22 8.62
N GLN A 241 -29.34 -1.18 7.85
CA GLN A 241 -28.27 -0.91 6.89
C GLN A 241 -28.76 -0.08 5.71
N GLU A 242 -29.93 -0.40 5.16
CA GLU A 242 -30.58 0.38 4.10
C GLU A 242 -30.83 1.83 4.54
N GLU A 243 -31.36 2.03 5.75
CA GLU A 243 -31.55 3.35 6.35
C GLU A 243 -30.23 4.16 6.39
N MET A 244 -29.14 3.56 6.88
CA MET A 244 -27.83 4.24 6.92
C MET A 244 -27.30 4.58 5.52
N MET A 245 -27.50 3.70 4.54
CA MET A 245 -27.10 3.97 3.15
C MET A 245 -27.90 5.13 2.55
N HIS A 246 -29.22 5.19 2.81
CA HIS A 246 -30.05 6.29 2.36
C HIS A 246 -29.68 7.62 3.02
N LEU A 247 -29.44 7.63 4.33
CA LEU A 247 -28.97 8.81 5.06
C LEU A 247 -27.62 9.31 4.52
N ALA A 248 -26.71 8.39 4.18
CA ALA A 248 -25.41 8.77 3.63
C ALA A 248 -25.55 9.50 2.29
N VAL A 249 -26.40 9.00 1.41
CA VAL A 249 -26.69 9.65 0.13
C VAL A 249 -27.35 11.00 0.34
N GLN A 250 -28.33 11.10 1.25
CA GLN A 250 -29.01 12.37 1.54
C GLN A 250 -28.03 13.43 2.09
N GLY A 251 -27.12 13.04 2.98
CA GLY A 251 -26.08 13.93 3.48
C GLY A 251 -25.14 14.38 2.38
N ALA A 252 -24.69 13.46 1.53
CA ALA A 252 -23.83 13.79 0.40
C ALA A 252 -24.52 14.69 -0.63
N GLN A 253 -25.82 14.50 -0.89
CA GLN A 253 -26.63 15.39 -1.75
C GLN A 253 -26.71 16.82 -1.22
N LYS A 254 -26.65 17.01 0.10
CA LYS A 254 -26.58 18.32 0.75
C LYS A 254 -25.18 18.94 0.74
N GLY A 255 -24.20 18.30 0.12
CA GLY A 255 -22.82 18.79 0.07
C GLY A 255 -21.95 18.39 1.26
N LEU A 256 -22.46 17.56 2.17
CA LEU A 256 -21.74 17.19 3.40
C LEU A 256 -20.64 16.16 3.16
N CYS A 257 -19.59 16.20 3.99
CA CYS A 257 -18.68 15.09 4.20
C CYS A 257 -19.29 14.09 5.18
N VAL A 258 -19.88 13.03 4.62
CA VAL A 258 -20.51 11.95 5.41
C VAL A 258 -19.48 10.87 5.73
N VAL A 259 -19.29 10.62 7.02
CA VAL A 259 -18.48 9.52 7.54
C VAL A 259 -19.38 8.37 7.93
N ARG A 260 -19.14 7.20 7.34
CA ARG A 260 -19.72 5.93 7.74
C ARG A 260 -18.71 5.18 8.61
N LEU A 261 -18.87 5.27 9.93
CA LEU A 261 -17.94 4.69 10.90
C LEU A 261 -18.34 3.25 11.24
N LYS A 262 -17.44 2.31 10.94
CA LYS A 262 -17.67 0.86 11.08
C LYS A 262 -16.67 0.28 12.06
N GLN A 263 -17.11 -0.63 12.93
CA GLN A 263 -16.20 -1.26 13.87
C GLN A 263 -15.22 -2.21 13.16
N GLY A 264 -13.96 -2.20 13.59
CA GLY A 264 -12.90 -3.02 13.03
C GLY A 264 -12.40 -2.47 11.70
N ASP A 265 -12.37 -3.33 10.69
CA ASP A 265 -11.94 -2.99 9.34
C ASP A 265 -13.13 -3.08 8.36
N PRO A 266 -13.35 -2.07 7.48
CA PRO A 266 -14.46 -2.09 6.54
C PRO A 266 -14.44 -3.27 5.54
N SER A 267 -13.29 -3.86 5.25
CA SER A 267 -13.17 -4.95 4.26
C SER A 267 -13.51 -6.33 4.83
N ILE A 268 -13.48 -6.52 6.15
CA ILE A 268 -13.64 -7.84 6.80
C ILE A 268 -14.99 -7.95 7.50
N TYR A 269 -15.92 -8.74 6.93
CA TYR A 269 -17.26 -9.01 7.46
C TYR A 269 -18.11 -7.77 7.84
N ALA A 270 -17.77 -6.60 7.31
CA ALA A 270 -18.43 -5.35 7.66
C ALA A 270 -19.56 -4.94 6.69
N ARG A 271 -19.79 -5.71 5.62
CA ARG A 271 -20.76 -5.41 4.53
C ARG A 271 -20.51 -4.10 3.76
N SER A 272 -19.29 -3.54 3.86
CA SER A 272 -18.95 -2.28 3.19
C SER A 272 -19.02 -2.36 1.67
N SER A 273 -18.79 -3.53 1.07
CA SER A 273 -18.93 -3.71 -0.38
C SER A 273 -20.35 -3.47 -0.87
N GLU A 274 -21.37 -3.87 -0.10
CA GLU A 274 -22.77 -3.58 -0.41
C GLU A 274 -23.05 -2.08 -0.36
N GLU A 275 -22.53 -1.40 0.68
CA GLU A 275 -22.65 0.05 0.84
C GLU A 275 -21.95 0.79 -0.32
N VAL A 276 -20.74 0.38 -0.70
CA VAL A 276 -19.97 0.95 -1.82
C VAL A 276 -20.72 0.81 -3.14
N LEU A 277 -21.27 -0.38 -3.44
CA LEU A 277 -22.05 -0.60 -4.67
C LEU A 277 -23.31 0.28 -4.69
N PHE A 278 -23.98 0.43 -3.54
CA PHE A 278 -25.16 1.29 -3.42
C PHE A 278 -24.85 2.77 -3.67
N PHE A 279 -23.72 3.26 -3.17
CA PHE A 279 -23.26 4.64 -3.37
C PHE A 279 -22.81 4.90 -4.81
N ARG A 280 -22.07 3.96 -5.40
CA ARG A 280 -21.62 4.03 -6.81
C ARG A 280 -22.79 4.11 -7.77
N ALA A 281 -23.83 3.31 -7.55
CA ALA A 281 -25.06 3.35 -8.34
C ALA A 281 -25.77 4.72 -8.30
N ARG A 282 -25.42 5.60 -7.36
CA ARG A 282 -25.96 6.95 -7.18
C ARG A 282 -24.94 8.06 -7.48
N GLY A 283 -23.82 7.72 -8.12
CA GLY A 283 -22.82 8.68 -8.59
C GLY A 283 -21.79 9.12 -7.55
N TYR A 284 -21.75 8.48 -6.37
CA TYR A 284 -20.77 8.71 -5.32
C TYR A 284 -19.72 7.60 -5.30
N GLU A 285 -18.45 7.96 -5.44
CA GLU A 285 -17.33 7.04 -5.26
C GLU A 285 -16.80 7.19 -3.83
N PRO A 286 -17.08 6.25 -2.91
CA PRO A 286 -16.72 6.40 -1.52
C PRO A 286 -15.25 6.12 -1.27
N LEU A 287 -14.64 6.90 -0.40
CA LEU A 287 -13.32 6.58 0.13
C LEU A 287 -13.44 5.53 1.24
N VAL A 288 -12.84 4.35 1.08
CA VAL A 288 -12.77 3.33 2.12
C VAL A 288 -11.42 3.39 2.82
N VAL A 289 -11.39 3.71 4.12
CA VAL A 289 -10.16 3.75 4.92
C VAL A 289 -10.09 2.50 5.80
N PRO A 290 -9.01 1.70 5.70
CA PRO A 290 -8.85 0.50 6.51
C PRO A 290 -8.75 0.84 8.00
N GLY A 291 -9.13 -0.13 8.82
CA GLY A 291 -8.99 -0.10 10.27
C GLY A 291 -8.27 -1.34 10.77
N ILE A 292 -7.87 -1.34 12.03
CA ILE A 292 -7.30 -2.54 12.65
C ILE A 292 -8.42 -3.56 12.85
N SER A 293 -8.40 -4.65 12.08
CA SER A 293 -9.43 -5.69 12.19
C SER A 293 -9.34 -6.42 13.52
N SER A 294 -10.50 -6.63 14.14
CA SER A 294 -10.60 -7.42 15.37
C SER A 294 -10.11 -8.86 15.15
N ALA A 295 -10.32 -9.42 13.95
CA ALA A 295 -9.84 -10.76 13.59
C ALA A 295 -8.31 -10.92 13.71
N LEU A 296 -7.56 -9.83 13.55
CA LEU A 296 -6.09 -9.83 13.64
C LEU A 296 -5.62 -9.39 15.03
N ALA A 297 -6.20 -8.30 15.55
CA ALA A 297 -5.71 -7.68 16.77
C ALA A 297 -6.28 -8.33 18.05
N GLY A 298 -7.51 -8.85 18.00
CA GLY A 298 -8.14 -9.53 19.13
C GLY A 298 -7.28 -10.65 19.71
N PRO A 299 -6.81 -11.62 18.91
CA PRO A 299 -5.90 -12.68 19.34
C PRO A 299 -4.64 -12.12 20.02
N THR A 300 -4.00 -11.12 19.42
CA THR A 300 -2.81 -10.46 20.00
C THR A 300 -3.09 -9.86 21.37
N PHE A 301 -4.22 -9.16 21.56
CA PHE A 301 -4.61 -8.65 22.88
C PHE A 301 -4.98 -9.75 23.88
N GLY A 302 -5.38 -10.93 23.39
CA GLY A 302 -5.56 -12.14 24.19
C GLY A 302 -4.29 -12.93 24.46
N GLY A 303 -3.12 -12.46 23.99
CA GLY A 303 -1.85 -13.16 24.13
C GLY A 303 -1.69 -14.37 23.20
N ILE A 304 -2.48 -14.44 22.12
CA ILE A 304 -2.53 -15.57 21.18
C ILE A 304 -1.99 -15.11 19.83
N PRO A 305 -0.79 -15.53 19.42
CA PRO A 305 -0.28 -15.21 18.10
C PRO A 305 -1.10 -15.99 17.06
N LEU A 306 -1.48 -15.35 15.95
CA LEU A 306 -2.24 -16.03 14.90
C LEU A 306 -1.41 -17.01 14.06
N THR A 307 -0.10 -16.80 14.03
CA THR A 307 0.84 -17.71 13.35
C THR A 307 2.01 -17.94 14.28
N HIS A 308 2.53 -19.15 14.27
CA HIS A 308 3.70 -19.52 15.04
C HIS A 308 4.45 -20.61 14.28
N ARG A 309 5.75 -20.41 14.06
CA ARG A 309 6.58 -21.36 13.30
C ARG A 309 6.48 -22.76 13.91
N GLY A 310 6.20 -23.76 13.07
CA GLY A 310 6.03 -25.15 13.49
C GLY A 310 4.70 -25.45 14.20
N VAL A 311 3.79 -24.49 14.29
CA VAL A 311 2.48 -24.63 14.95
C VAL A 311 1.34 -24.24 14.01
N ALA A 312 1.36 -23.00 13.48
CA ALA A 312 0.38 -22.51 12.54
C ALA A 312 1.05 -21.68 11.43
N GLU A 313 0.87 -22.11 10.18
CA GLU A 313 1.40 -21.49 8.95
C GLU A 313 0.31 -20.78 8.13
N SER A 314 -0.97 -20.99 8.47
CA SER A 314 -2.09 -20.33 7.82
C SER A 314 -3.11 -19.81 8.84
N VAL A 315 -3.83 -18.76 8.45
CA VAL A 315 -4.93 -18.17 9.21
C VAL A 315 -6.16 -18.09 8.33
N VAL A 316 -7.30 -18.57 8.82
CA VAL A 316 -8.59 -18.43 8.14
C VAL A 316 -9.53 -17.62 8.99
N VAL A 317 -10.15 -16.59 8.41
CA VAL A 317 -11.19 -15.78 9.07
C VAL A 317 -12.56 -16.14 8.48
N CYS A 318 -13.42 -16.73 9.30
CA CYS A 318 -14.76 -17.14 8.93
C CYS A 318 -15.83 -16.48 9.83
N THR A 319 -17.10 -16.76 9.55
CA THR A 319 -18.24 -16.27 10.34
C THR A 319 -19.03 -17.41 10.96
N GLY A 320 -19.43 -17.25 12.22
CA GLY A 320 -20.31 -18.17 12.94
C GLY A 320 -21.81 -17.99 12.63
N VAL A 321 -22.17 -17.20 11.61
CA VAL A 321 -23.55 -16.98 11.19
C VAL A 321 -23.73 -17.30 9.70
N GLY A 322 -24.60 -18.26 9.40
CA GLY A 322 -25.08 -18.51 8.04
C GLY A 322 -26.13 -17.48 7.59
N ARG A 323 -26.14 -17.15 6.29
CA ARG A 323 -27.15 -16.28 5.68
C ARG A 323 -28.44 -17.08 5.40
N GLY A 324 -29.61 -16.47 5.64
CA GLY A 324 -30.91 -17.02 5.22
C GLY A 324 -31.31 -18.34 5.88
N GLY A 325 -30.92 -18.57 7.15
CA GLY A 325 -31.26 -19.79 7.87
C GLY A 325 -30.38 -21.00 7.54
N ARG A 326 -29.37 -20.86 6.68
CA ARG A 326 -28.37 -21.91 6.43
C ARG A 326 -27.55 -22.19 7.70
N GLY A 327 -27.18 -23.45 7.88
CA GLY A 327 -26.29 -23.89 8.95
C GLY A 327 -24.94 -23.18 8.92
N VAL A 328 -24.27 -23.15 10.06
CA VAL A 328 -22.92 -22.61 10.19
C VAL A 328 -21.97 -23.53 9.40
N GLN A 329 -21.33 -23.02 8.35
CA GLN A 329 -20.32 -23.76 7.60
C GLN A 329 -18.94 -23.39 8.12
N MET A 330 -18.25 -24.39 8.65
CA MET A 330 -16.88 -24.25 9.13
C MET A 330 -15.93 -24.91 8.11
N PRO A 331 -14.71 -24.37 7.94
CA PRO A 331 -13.71 -25.00 7.10
C PRO A 331 -13.28 -26.35 7.70
N GLU A 332 -12.70 -27.22 6.89
CA GLU A 332 -12.15 -28.50 7.36
C GLU A 332 -10.93 -28.31 8.27
N TYR A 333 -10.72 -29.27 9.17
CA TYR A 333 -9.60 -29.26 10.09
C TYR A 333 -8.27 -29.41 9.34
N GLU A 334 -7.35 -28.51 9.66
CA GLU A 334 -5.96 -28.58 9.24
C GLU A 334 -5.09 -28.26 10.46
N ARG A 335 -4.14 -29.15 10.80
CA ARG A 335 -3.32 -29.01 12.00
C ARG A 335 -2.52 -27.71 12.02
N GLY A 336 -1.99 -27.28 10.86
CA GLY A 336 -1.18 -26.06 10.72
C GLY A 336 -1.98 -24.77 10.56
N ARG A 337 -3.28 -24.76 10.87
CA ARG A 337 -4.17 -23.62 10.64
C ARG A 337 -4.72 -23.06 11.96
N THR A 338 -4.66 -21.74 12.10
CA THR A 338 -5.43 -21.01 13.10
C THR A 338 -6.72 -20.50 12.49
N LEU A 339 -7.85 -20.85 13.10
CA LEU A 339 -9.18 -20.44 12.66
C LEU A 339 -9.70 -19.31 13.55
N VAL A 340 -10.03 -18.17 12.96
CA VAL A 340 -10.70 -17.06 13.62
C VAL A 340 -12.16 -17.01 13.17
N ILE A 341 -13.08 -17.04 14.12
CA ILE A 341 -14.52 -17.06 13.88
C ILE A 341 -15.14 -15.78 14.45
N LEU A 342 -15.65 -14.93 13.56
CA LEU A 342 -16.37 -13.72 13.93
C LEU A 342 -17.87 -14.01 14.08
N MET A 343 -18.56 -13.25 14.93
CA MET A 343 -20.02 -13.35 15.12
C MET A 343 -20.50 -14.75 15.56
N GLY A 344 -19.63 -15.54 16.22
CA GLY A 344 -19.94 -16.91 16.65
C GLY A 344 -20.31 -17.06 18.13
N VAL A 345 -19.94 -16.12 18.99
CA VAL A 345 -20.00 -16.30 20.46
C VAL A 345 -21.42 -16.55 20.99
N ALA A 346 -22.41 -15.79 20.49
CA ALA A 346 -23.81 -15.99 20.87
C ALA A 346 -24.39 -17.35 20.41
N ARG A 347 -23.67 -18.09 19.57
CA ARG A 347 -24.03 -19.39 19.00
C ARG A 347 -22.93 -20.43 19.24
N LEU A 348 -22.12 -20.24 20.29
CA LEU A 348 -20.92 -21.03 20.55
C LEU A 348 -21.18 -22.54 20.46
N GLN A 349 -22.26 -23.04 21.08
CA GLN A 349 -22.61 -24.46 21.01
C GLN A 349 -22.73 -24.94 19.55
N ARG A 350 -23.49 -24.23 18.71
CA ARG A 350 -23.65 -24.59 17.29
C ARG A 350 -22.34 -24.50 16.50
N VAL A 351 -21.46 -23.57 16.86
CA VAL A 351 -20.13 -23.45 16.25
C VAL A 351 -19.27 -24.66 16.63
N VAL A 352 -19.25 -25.04 17.90
CA VAL A 352 -18.52 -26.23 18.39
C VAL A 352 -19.07 -27.49 17.73
N ASP A 353 -20.38 -27.67 17.70
CA ASP A 353 -21.03 -28.80 17.03
C ASP A 353 -20.60 -28.87 15.56
N ALA A 354 -20.64 -27.74 14.85
CA ALA A 354 -20.24 -27.64 13.45
C ALA A 354 -18.74 -27.91 13.20
N LEU A 355 -17.87 -27.70 14.20
CA LEU A 355 -16.44 -28.02 14.09
C LEU A 355 -16.18 -29.52 14.33
N LEU A 356 -16.93 -30.16 15.22
CA LEU A 356 -16.73 -31.56 15.61
C LEU A 356 -17.30 -32.59 14.63
N VAL A 357 -18.35 -32.24 13.87
CA VAL A 357 -19.01 -33.15 12.91
C VAL A 357 -18.18 -33.38 11.63
N THR A 358 -18.48 -34.44 10.89
CA THR A 358 -17.94 -34.67 9.53
C THR A 358 -18.66 -33.74 8.54
N PRO A 359 -17.96 -33.10 7.58
CA PRO A 359 -16.57 -33.33 7.15
C PRO A 359 -15.48 -32.53 7.88
N THR A 360 -15.81 -31.62 8.81
CA THR A 360 -14.81 -30.73 9.40
C THR A 360 -13.86 -31.45 10.37
N HIS A 361 -14.41 -32.31 11.25
CA HIS A 361 -13.70 -33.26 12.11
C HIS A 361 -12.53 -32.68 12.94
N TYR A 362 -12.78 -31.60 13.67
CA TYR A 362 -11.80 -31.01 14.59
C TYR A 362 -11.61 -31.90 15.83
N PRO A 363 -10.38 -32.06 16.37
CA PRO A 363 -10.16 -32.83 17.60
C PRO A 363 -10.85 -32.18 18.83
N PRO A 364 -11.61 -32.92 19.66
CA PRO A 364 -12.30 -32.34 20.82
C PRO A 364 -11.40 -31.66 21.86
N TYR A 365 -10.15 -32.11 21.94
CA TYR A 365 -9.12 -31.55 22.83
C TYR A 365 -8.38 -30.35 22.22
N LEU A 366 -8.72 -29.92 21.00
CA LEU A 366 -8.07 -28.78 20.35
C LEU A 366 -8.32 -27.49 21.16
N PRO A 367 -7.28 -26.68 21.39
CA PRO A 367 -7.43 -25.41 22.10
C PRO A 367 -8.35 -24.43 21.35
N ILE A 368 -9.11 -23.69 22.13
CA ILE A 368 -10.03 -22.65 21.69
C ILE A 368 -10.05 -21.54 22.73
N ALA A 369 -10.10 -20.31 22.26
CA ALA A 369 -10.26 -19.12 23.09
C ALA A 369 -11.37 -18.22 22.56
N ILE A 370 -12.08 -17.58 23.47
CA ILE A 370 -13.08 -16.55 23.19
C ILE A 370 -12.55 -15.25 23.72
N ILE A 371 -12.45 -14.24 22.86
CA ILE A 371 -11.95 -12.92 23.21
C ILE A 371 -13.08 -11.93 23.04
N GLU A 372 -13.53 -11.38 24.16
CA GLU A 372 -14.61 -10.41 24.25
C GLU A 372 -14.03 -9.03 24.53
N ARG A 373 -14.56 -8.02 23.83
CA ARG A 373 -14.19 -6.62 23.97
C ARG A 373 -12.67 -6.39 23.87
N ALA A 374 -12.05 -7.02 22.87
CA ALA A 374 -10.63 -6.87 22.59
C ALA A 374 -10.18 -5.40 22.62
N SER A 375 -9.03 -5.13 23.24
CA SER A 375 -8.42 -3.81 23.49
C SER A 375 -9.17 -2.86 24.46
N MET A 376 -10.34 -3.24 24.97
CA MET A 376 -11.06 -2.44 25.96
C MET A 376 -10.58 -2.74 27.39
N PRO A 377 -10.72 -1.80 28.34
CA PRO A 377 -10.37 -2.04 29.74
C PRO A 377 -11.09 -3.24 30.37
N ASP A 378 -12.29 -3.56 29.88
CA ASP A 378 -13.12 -4.68 30.33
C ASP A 378 -13.04 -5.93 29.43
N GLN A 379 -11.95 -6.04 28.64
CA GLN A 379 -11.63 -7.23 27.85
C GLN A 379 -11.71 -8.50 28.71
N ARG A 380 -12.24 -9.57 28.13
CA ARG A 380 -12.27 -10.90 28.75
C ARG A 380 -11.78 -11.95 27.77
N VAL A 381 -10.95 -12.86 28.26
CA VAL A 381 -10.49 -14.03 27.52
C VAL A 381 -10.95 -15.27 28.27
N THR A 382 -11.69 -16.14 27.58
CA THR A 382 -12.11 -17.44 28.10
C THR A 382 -11.48 -18.51 27.23
N SER A 383 -10.65 -19.36 27.81
CA SER A 383 -9.91 -20.40 27.08
C SER A 383 -10.27 -21.79 27.57
N GLY A 384 -10.13 -22.78 26.70
CA GLY A 384 -10.39 -24.18 27.01
C GLY A 384 -10.09 -25.06 25.81
N THR A 385 -10.81 -26.17 25.73
CA THR A 385 -10.81 -27.07 24.56
C THR A 385 -12.17 -27.02 23.88
N LEU A 386 -12.29 -27.52 22.65
CA LEU A 386 -13.59 -27.64 21.99
C LEU A 386 -14.62 -28.37 22.87
N SER A 387 -14.20 -29.38 23.63
CA SER A 387 -15.07 -30.11 24.58
C SER A 387 -15.50 -29.31 25.83
N THR A 388 -14.75 -28.29 26.25
CA THR A 388 -14.97 -27.61 27.55
C THR A 388 -15.37 -26.15 27.44
N ILE A 389 -15.20 -25.52 26.28
CA ILE A 389 -15.33 -24.07 26.11
C ILE A 389 -16.74 -23.54 26.38
N VAL A 390 -17.79 -24.34 26.10
CA VAL A 390 -19.18 -23.94 26.34
C VAL A 390 -19.43 -23.75 27.83
N GLN A 391 -19.05 -24.75 28.63
CA GLN A 391 -19.16 -24.71 30.09
C GLN A 391 -18.29 -23.58 30.67
N ALA A 392 -17.09 -23.38 30.14
CA ALA A 392 -16.20 -22.31 30.57
C ALA A 392 -16.80 -20.91 30.32
N LEU A 393 -17.49 -20.70 29.19
CA LEU A 393 -18.16 -19.43 28.90
C LEU A 393 -19.35 -19.20 29.85
N GLU A 394 -20.16 -20.23 30.10
CA GLU A 394 -21.31 -20.16 31.02
C GLU A 394 -20.89 -19.83 32.46
N ALA A 395 -19.82 -20.47 32.95
CA ALA A 395 -19.27 -20.21 34.27
C ALA A 395 -18.67 -18.79 34.41
N GLY A 396 -18.24 -18.18 33.30
CA GLY A 396 -17.67 -16.83 33.26
C GLY A 396 -18.68 -15.68 33.37
N GLY A 397 -19.98 -16.00 33.47
CA GLY A 397 -21.08 -15.03 33.56
C GLY A 397 -21.59 -14.55 32.20
N PRO A 398 -22.38 -13.46 32.16
CA PRO A 398 -23.01 -13.00 30.93
C PRO A 398 -21.97 -12.59 29.89
N GLN A 399 -22.29 -12.84 28.61
CA GLN A 399 -21.44 -12.47 27.47
C GLN A 399 -21.26 -10.95 27.38
N ARG A 400 -20.08 -10.54 26.90
CA ARG A 400 -19.68 -9.15 26.70
C ARG A 400 -19.43 -8.90 25.21
N PRO A 401 -20.48 -8.63 24.41
CA PRO A 401 -20.28 -8.32 23.01
C PRO A 401 -19.51 -7.00 22.82
N PRO A 402 -18.76 -6.85 21.71
CA PRO A 402 -18.52 -7.87 20.69
C PRO A 402 -17.43 -8.86 21.11
N GLY A 403 -17.52 -10.10 20.62
CA GLY A 403 -16.50 -11.14 20.85
C GLY A 403 -16.23 -12.00 19.62
N MET A 404 -15.08 -12.66 19.62
CA MET A 404 -14.64 -13.60 18.59
C MET A 404 -14.12 -14.89 19.20
N ILE A 405 -13.96 -15.90 18.36
CA ILE A 405 -13.43 -17.20 18.74
C ILE A 405 -12.15 -17.45 17.94
N VAL A 406 -11.12 -17.98 18.59
CA VAL A 406 -9.87 -18.44 17.97
C VAL A 406 -9.73 -19.92 18.28
N VAL A 407 -9.45 -20.74 17.26
CA VAL A 407 -9.35 -22.20 17.36
C VAL A 407 -8.06 -22.64 16.68
N GLY A 408 -7.25 -23.44 17.35
CA GLY A 408 -5.98 -23.89 16.78
C GLY A 408 -4.94 -24.20 17.85
N TRP A 409 -3.73 -24.52 17.41
CA TRP A 409 -2.60 -24.83 18.30
C TRP A 409 -1.73 -23.62 18.65
N SER A 410 -1.93 -22.50 17.96
CA SER A 410 -1.11 -21.28 18.05
C SER A 410 -1.21 -20.54 19.37
#